data_AF-A0A382TQ66-F1
#
_entry.id   AF-A0A382TQ66-F1
#
_cell.length_a   1.000
_cell.length_b   1.000
_cell.length_c   1.000
_cell.angle_alpha   90.00
_cell.angle_beta   90.00
_cell.angle_gamma   90.00
#
_symmetry.space_group_name_H-M   'P 1'
#
loop_
_entity.id
_entity.type
_entity.pdbx_description
1 polymer ?
#
loop_
_entity_poly.entity_id
_entity_poly.type
_entity_poly.pdbx_seq_one_letter_code
_entity_poly.pdbx_strand_id
1 'polypeptide(L)'
;AEATKGRKAAEADQRVYVENQEALAISGENVAQAEIANANADLTEARAAAKQRAEVATAQAEATIQKSVYLEEEARLEASEIVRENIQKKQIEIAAEAEAERQRRVARGEADAILSVYEAEAKGIQQVLDAKAKGYQNLVTSTAGDPKAAATLLMVEKIESMVSAQVEAIRNLKIDKITVWDGGGNDDGSSATSNFVSSLVQSLPPIHDVAKMAGVDLPDYLGSLSEGDDGE
;
A
#
# COMPACT_ATOMS: atom_id res chain seq x y z
N ALA A 1 -7.97 142.76 3.42
CA ALA A 1 -7.11 141.63 3.82
C ALA A 1 -7.86 140.60 4.68
N GLU A 2 -8.75 141.01 5.58
CA GLU A 2 -9.52 140.08 6.43
C GLU A 2 -10.58 139.27 5.67
N ALA A 3 -11.33 139.88 4.74
CA ALA A 3 -12.36 139.18 3.95
C ALA A 3 -11.80 138.03 3.09
N THR A 4 -10.59 138.18 2.55
CA THR A 4 -9.90 137.15 1.77
C THR A 4 -9.40 135.99 2.64
N LYS A 5 -9.03 136.25 3.90
CA LYS A 5 -8.68 135.22 4.89
C LYS A 5 -9.90 134.41 5.32
N GLY A 6 -11.03 135.05 5.59
CA GLY A 6 -12.28 134.36 5.94
C GLY A 6 -12.80 133.45 4.82
N ARG A 7 -12.74 133.92 3.57
CA ARG A 7 -13.12 133.10 2.41
C ARG A 7 -12.22 131.86 2.23
N LYS A 8 -10.92 132.01 2.43
CA LYS A 8 -9.96 130.89 2.36
C LYS A 8 -10.12 129.90 3.53
N ALA A 9 -10.45 130.39 4.72
CA ALA A 9 -10.75 129.54 5.87
C ALA A 9 -12.00 128.69 5.60
N ALA A 10 -13.09 129.29 5.09
CA ALA A 10 -14.30 128.57 4.73
C ALA A 10 -14.07 127.53 3.59
N GLU A 11 -13.27 127.85 2.57
CA GLU A 11 -12.88 126.88 1.52
C GLU A 11 -12.09 125.68 2.10
N ALA A 12 -11.20 125.93 3.06
CA ALA A 12 -10.42 124.88 3.71
C ALA A 12 -11.32 124.00 4.60
N ASP A 13 -12.18 124.61 5.41
CA ASP A 13 -13.13 123.90 6.27
C ASP A 13 -14.10 123.05 5.44
N GLN A 14 -14.58 123.56 4.31
CA GLN A 14 -15.42 122.80 3.39
C GLN A 14 -14.68 121.59 2.81
N ARG A 15 -13.43 121.74 2.36
CA ARG A 15 -12.63 120.62 1.85
C ARG A 15 -12.38 119.58 2.93
N VAL A 16 -11.97 120.00 4.13
CA VAL A 16 -11.72 119.09 5.26
C VAL A 16 -13.01 118.34 5.63
N TYR A 17 -14.16 119.01 5.61
CA TYR A 17 -15.44 118.36 5.85
C TYR A 17 -15.78 117.32 4.77
N VAL A 18 -15.62 117.66 3.49
CA VAL A 18 -15.89 116.75 2.36
C VAL A 18 -14.95 115.53 2.41
N GLU A 19 -13.65 115.74 2.58
CA GLU A 19 -12.65 114.66 2.67
C GLU A 19 -12.88 113.77 3.89
N ASN A 20 -13.31 114.33 5.02
CA ASN A 20 -13.67 113.53 6.19
C ASN A 20 -14.93 112.66 5.94
N GLN A 21 -15.93 113.18 5.22
CA GLN A 21 -17.11 112.41 4.85
C GLN A 21 -16.78 111.33 3.83
N GLU A 22 -15.90 111.61 2.85
CA GLU A 22 -15.40 110.60 1.91
C GLU A 22 -14.58 109.52 2.63
N ALA A 23 -13.71 109.88 3.57
CA ALA A 23 -12.96 108.91 4.36
C ALA A 23 -13.87 108.00 5.19
N LEU A 24 -14.93 108.55 5.80
CA LEU A 24 -15.95 107.78 6.52
C LEU A 24 -16.72 106.84 5.58
N ALA A 25 -17.10 107.31 4.39
CA ALA A 25 -17.77 106.50 3.37
C ALA A 25 -16.88 105.34 2.89
N ILE A 26 -15.62 105.63 2.54
CA ILE A 26 -14.64 104.63 2.09
C ILE A 26 -14.34 103.62 3.21
N SER A 27 -14.23 104.06 4.46
CA SER A 27 -14.07 103.17 5.61
C SER A 27 -15.27 102.23 5.75
N GLY A 28 -16.50 102.75 5.61
CA GLY A 28 -17.71 101.95 5.67
C GLY A 28 -17.80 100.94 4.53
N GLU A 29 -17.44 101.35 3.30
CA GLU A 29 -17.43 100.47 2.13
C GLU A 29 -16.39 99.34 2.25
N ASN A 30 -15.19 99.63 2.76
CA ASN A 30 -14.17 98.62 3.02
C ASN A 30 -14.58 97.64 4.12
N VAL A 31 -15.24 98.11 5.18
CA VAL A 31 -15.79 97.23 6.23
C VAL A 31 -16.85 96.31 5.64
N ALA A 32 -17.79 96.85 4.86
CA ALA A 32 -18.81 96.04 4.19
C ALA A 32 -18.20 95.04 3.20
N GLN A 33 -17.19 95.44 2.42
CA GLN A 33 -16.48 94.52 1.51
C GLN A 33 -15.74 93.42 2.27
N ALA A 34 -15.10 93.74 3.41
CA ALA A 34 -14.44 92.75 4.26
C ALA A 34 -15.46 91.75 4.84
N GLU A 35 -16.62 92.23 5.31
CA GLU A 35 -17.70 91.36 5.79
C GLU A 35 -18.26 90.46 4.69
N ILE A 36 -18.45 90.98 3.47
CA ILE A 36 -18.87 90.18 2.31
C ILE A 36 -17.81 89.12 1.96
N ALA A 37 -16.52 89.47 1.99
CA ALA A 37 -15.44 88.53 1.71
C ALA A 37 -15.39 87.40 2.76
N ASN A 38 -15.54 87.73 4.05
CA ASN A 38 -15.59 86.76 5.14
C ASN A 38 -16.81 85.84 5.02
N ALA A 39 -18.01 86.40 4.79
CA ALA A 39 -19.22 85.60 4.62
C ALA A 39 -19.14 84.65 3.42
N ASN A 40 -18.50 85.10 2.32
CA ASN A 40 -18.24 84.24 1.17
C ASN A 40 -17.22 83.14 1.50
N ALA A 41 -16.14 83.46 2.22
CA ALA A 41 -15.16 82.48 2.66
C ALA A 41 -15.81 81.38 3.53
N ASP A 42 -16.61 81.79 4.52
CA ASP A 42 -17.34 80.87 5.40
C ASP A 42 -18.31 79.97 4.60
N LEU A 43 -19.02 80.54 3.62
CA LEU A 43 -19.89 79.78 2.74
C LEU A 43 -19.11 78.76 1.90
N THR A 44 -17.93 79.13 1.40
CA THR A 44 -17.08 78.20 0.64
C THR A 44 -16.52 77.09 1.51
N GLU A 45 -16.12 77.39 2.74
CA GLU A 45 -15.66 76.39 3.71
C GLU A 45 -16.77 75.41 4.07
N ALA A 46 -17.96 75.92 4.40
CA ALA A 46 -19.12 75.09 4.70
C ALA A 46 -19.51 74.18 3.52
N ARG A 47 -19.44 74.69 2.28
CA ARG A 47 -19.69 73.90 1.07
C ARG A 47 -18.62 72.83 0.85
N ALA A 48 -17.33 73.16 1.05
CA ALA A 48 -16.24 72.20 0.93
C ALA A 48 -16.36 71.08 1.98
N ALA A 49 -16.67 71.41 3.23
CA ALA A 49 -16.88 70.44 4.30
C ALA A 49 -18.10 69.54 4.06
N ALA A 50 -19.18 70.09 3.49
CA ALA A 50 -20.35 69.29 3.07
C ALA A 50 -20.00 68.34 1.92
N LYS A 51 -19.27 68.82 0.91
CA LYS A 51 -18.80 68.03 -0.23
C LYS A 51 -17.86 66.90 0.21
N GLN A 52 -16.88 67.20 1.05
CA GLN A 52 -15.97 66.21 1.61
C GLN A 52 -16.73 65.12 2.38
N ARG A 53 -17.70 65.50 3.23
CA ARG A 53 -18.52 64.52 3.96
C ARG A 53 -19.33 63.63 3.02
N ALA A 54 -19.91 64.20 1.96
CA ALA A 54 -20.63 63.43 0.96
C ALA A 54 -19.71 62.44 0.24
N GLU A 55 -18.54 62.88 -0.23
CA GLU A 55 -17.57 62.04 -0.95
C GLU A 55 -16.98 60.93 -0.07
N VAL A 56 -16.69 61.23 1.19
CA VAL A 56 -16.22 60.22 2.16
C VAL A 56 -17.31 59.18 2.41
N ALA A 57 -18.56 59.60 2.58
CA ALA A 57 -19.68 58.67 2.77
C ALA A 57 -19.91 57.79 1.54
N THR A 58 -19.83 58.33 0.33
CA THR A 58 -19.94 57.53 -0.91
C THR A 58 -18.78 56.55 -1.04
N ALA A 59 -17.55 56.98 -0.79
CA ALA A 59 -16.38 56.10 -0.87
C ALA A 59 -16.43 54.97 0.18
N GLN A 60 -16.91 55.25 1.40
CA GLN A 60 -17.10 54.24 2.44
C GLN A 60 -18.20 53.24 2.08
N ALA A 61 -19.31 53.71 1.51
CA ALA A 61 -20.39 52.85 1.03
C ALA A 61 -19.90 51.94 -0.10
N GLU A 62 -19.19 52.48 -1.09
CA GLU A 62 -18.59 51.72 -2.18
C GLU A 62 -17.58 50.69 -1.68
N ALA A 63 -16.68 51.06 -0.77
CA ALA A 63 -15.72 50.14 -0.17
C ALA A 63 -16.42 48.98 0.59
N THR A 64 -17.53 49.28 1.27
CA THR A 64 -18.33 48.27 1.96
C THR A 64 -19.01 47.32 0.97
N ILE A 65 -19.58 47.85 -0.12
CA ILE A 65 -20.19 47.05 -1.19
C ILE A 65 -19.14 46.15 -1.84
N GLN A 66 -17.98 46.70 -2.20
CA GLN A 66 -16.88 45.93 -2.81
C GLN A 66 -16.37 44.84 -1.88
N LYS A 67 -16.25 45.12 -0.58
CA LYS A 67 -15.88 44.12 0.42
C LYS A 67 -16.90 42.99 0.50
N SER A 68 -18.19 43.31 0.49
CA SER A 68 -19.26 42.29 0.50
C SER A 68 -19.23 41.42 -0.76
N VAL A 69 -19.05 42.02 -1.94
CA VAL A 69 -18.93 41.28 -3.22
C VAL A 69 -17.70 40.38 -3.22
N TYR A 70 -16.56 40.89 -2.74
CA TYR A 70 -15.33 40.10 -2.63
C TYR A 70 -15.52 38.86 -1.74
N LEU A 71 -16.16 39.03 -0.56
CA LEU A 71 -16.43 37.92 0.36
C LEU A 71 -17.40 36.89 -0.24
N GLU A 72 -18.41 37.35 -0.97
CA GLU A 72 -19.35 36.46 -1.67
C GLU A 72 -18.64 35.65 -2.77
N GLU A 73 -17.77 36.30 -3.55
CA GLU A 73 -16.98 35.65 -4.59
C GLU A 73 -15.94 34.67 -4.01
N GLU A 74 -15.25 35.05 -2.94
CA GLU A 74 -14.33 34.18 -2.20
C GLU A 74 -15.05 32.93 -1.71
N ALA A 75 -16.20 33.08 -1.03
CA ALA A 75 -17.00 31.95 -0.55
C ALA A 75 -17.50 31.06 -1.70
N ARG A 76 -17.85 31.64 -2.85
CA ARG A 76 -18.28 30.88 -4.04
C ARG A 76 -17.12 30.06 -4.62
N LEU A 77 -15.94 30.65 -4.75
CA LEU A 77 -14.75 29.98 -5.25
C LEU A 77 -14.30 28.88 -4.29
N GLU A 78 -14.24 29.17 -2.99
CA GLU A 78 -13.90 28.19 -1.96
C GLU A 78 -14.89 27.02 -1.98
N ALA A 79 -16.20 27.29 -2.05
CA ALA A 79 -17.21 26.24 -2.15
C ALA A 79 -17.02 25.37 -3.41
N SER A 80 -16.70 25.97 -4.55
CA SER A 80 -16.42 25.24 -5.80
C SER A 80 -15.18 24.34 -5.67
N GLU A 81 -14.09 24.86 -5.10
CA GLU A 81 -12.86 24.10 -4.88
C GLU A 81 -13.07 22.96 -3.87
N ILE A 82 -13.76 23.22 -2.75
CA ILE A 82 -14.13 22.19 -1.76
C ILE A 82 -14.98 21.10 -2.40
N VAL A 83 -15.95 21.45 -3.26
CA VAL A 83 -16.76 20.46 -3.98
C VAL A 83 -15.88 19.62 -4.91
N ARG A 84 -14.96 20.24 -5.65
CA ARG A 84 -14.02 19.54 -6.53
C ARG A 84 -13.12 18.58 -5.75
N GLU A 85 -12.55 19.01 -4.63
CA GLU A 85 -11.71 18.17 -3.77
C GLU A 85 -12.50 17.03 -3.13
N ASN A 86 -13.73 17.28 -2.69
CA ASN A 86 -14.60 16.22 -2.17
C ASN A 86 -14.96 15.18 -3.25
N ILE A 87 -15.18 15.59 -4.49
CA ILE A 87 -15.39 14.67 -5.61
C ILE A 87 -14.14 13.84 -5.87
N GLN A 88 -12.95 14.45 -5.88
CA GLN A 88 -11.69 13.73 -6.04
C GLN A 88 -11.46 12.71 -4.92
N LYS A 89 -11.68 13.11 -3.66
CA LYS A 89 -11.59 12.20 -2.51
C LYS A 89 -12.53 11.01 -2.66
N LYS A 90 -13.80 11.24 -2.99
CA LYS A 90 -14.78 10.17 -3.23
C LYS A 90 -14.38 9.27 -4.40
N GLN A 91 -13.83 9.84 -5.47
CA GLN A 91 -13.37 9.07 -6.62
C GLN A 91 -12.21 8.14 -6.23
N ILE A 92 -11.25 8.62 -5.44
CA ILE A 92 -10.13 7.82 -4.94
C ILE A 92 -10.64 6.72 -4.01
N GLU A 93 -11.57 7.04 -3.10
CA GLU A 93 -12.17 6.07 -2.17
C GLU A 93 -12.91 4.96 -2.92
N ILE A 94 -13.78 5.32 -3.88
CA ILE A 94 -14.50 4.36 -4.72
C ILE A 94 -13.52 3.52 -5.55
N ALA A 95 -12.47 4.12 -6.11
CA ALA A 95 -11.47 3.38 -6.89
C ALA A 95 -10.68 2.39 -6.02
N ALA A 96 -10.31 2.80 -4.80
CA ALA A 96 -9.62 1.93 -3.85
C ALA A 96 -10.53 0.79 -3.37
N GLU A 97 -11.80 1.07 -3.09
CA GLU A 97 -12.79 0.05 -2.71
C GLU A 97 -13.07 -0.93 -3.86
N ALA A 98 -13.20 -0.43 -5.09
CA ALA A 98 -13.38 -1.25 -6.28
C ALA A 98 -12.19 -2.18 -6.52
N GLU A 99 -10.95 -1.69 -6.35
CA GLU A 99 -9.75 -2.50 -6.50
C GLU A 99 -9.62 -3.53 -5.38
N ALA A 100 -9.94 -3.17 -4.13
CA ALA A 100 -9.96 -4.11 -3.01
C ALA A 100 -10.99 -5.24 -3.24
N GLU A 101 -12.20 -4.90 -3.71
CA GLU A 101 -13.24 -5.89 -3.99
C GLU A 101 -12.88 -6.76 -5.21
N ARG A 102 -12.21 -6.19 -6.23
CA ARG A 102 -11.65 -6.95 -7.35
C ARG A 102 -10.65 -7.99 -6.85
N GLN A 103 -9.69 -7.58 -6.02
CA GLN A 103 -8.68 -8.49 -5.45
C GLN A 103 -9.32 -9.59 -4.60
N ARG A 104 -10.32 -9.27 -3.77
CA ARG A 104 -11.06 -10.27 -2.99
C ARG A 104 -11.76 -11.29 -3.88
N ARG A 105 -12.40 -10.85 -4.96
CA ARG A 105 -13.07 -11.76 -5.90
C ARG A 105 -12.08 -12.64 -6.66
N VAL A 106 -10.96 -12.08 -7.10
CA VAL A 106 -9.90 -12.86 -7.76
C VAL A 106 -9.34 -13.92 -6.80
N ALA A 107 -8.95 -13.53 -5.58
CA ALA A 107 -8.42 -14.46 -4.59
C ALA A 107 -9.42 -15.57 -4.21
N ARG A 108 -10.72 -15.25 -4.10
CA ARG A 108 -11.77 -16.26 -3.90
C ARG A 108 -11.89 -17.19 -5.11
N GLY A 109 -11.93 -16.66 -6.32
CA GLY A 109 -11.99 -17.47 -7.54
C GLY A 109 -10.78 -18.40 -7.69
N GLU A 110 -9.59 -17.93 -7.34
CA GLU A 110 -8.37 -18.75 -7.32
C GLU A 110 -8.43 -19.83 -6.24
N ALA A 111 -8.88 -19.49 -5.03
CA ALA A 111 -9.05 -20.46 -3.95
C ALA A 111 -10.09 -21.55 -4.30
N ASP A 112 -11.22 -21.16 -4.88
CA ASP A 112 -12.27 -22.09 -5.31
C ASP A 112 -11.79 -23.00 -6.45
N ALA A 113 -11.01 -22.46 -7.39
CA ALA A 113 -10.41 -23.23 -8.46
C ALA A 113 -9.42 -24.27 -7.92
N ILE A 114 -8.54 -23.87 -7.00
CA ILE A 114 -7.55 -24.77 -6.37
C ILE A 114 -8.26 -25.86 -5.55
N LEU A 115 -9.26 -25.48 -4.75
CA LEU A 115 -10.06 -26.42 -3.96
C LEU A 115 -10.76 -27.44 -4.87
N SER A 116 -11.33 -26.99 -5.99
CA SER A 116 -11.97 -27.87 -6.97
C SER A 116 -10.99 -28.87 -7.58
N VAL A 117 -9.74 -28.46 -7.87
CA VAL A 117 -8.68 -29.35 -8.36
C VAL A 117 -8.34 -30.39 -7.30
N TYR A 118 -8.07 -29.98 -6.06
CA TYR A 118 -7.73 -30.92 -4.99
C TYR A 118 -8.87 -31.88 -4.65
N GLU A 119 -10.11 -31.41 -4.66
CA GLU A 119 -11.27 -32.29 -4.48
C GLU A 119 -11.39 -33.32 -5.61
N ALA A 120 -11.16 -32.91 -6.86
CA ALA A 120 -11.19 -33.82 -8.01
C ALA A 120 -10.07 -34.86 -7.92
N GLU A 121 -8.86 -34.45 -7.55
CA GLU A 121 -7.72 -35.34 -7.32
C GLU A 121 -7.99 -36.31 -6.17
N ALA A 122 -8.47 -35.81 -5.03
CA ALA A 122 -8.80 -36.62 -3.87
C ALA A 122 -9.88 -37.66 -4.20
N LYS A 123 -10.95 -37.26 -4.90
CA LYS A 123 -12.00 -38.16 -5.38
C LYS A 123 -11.44 -39.20 -6.36
N GLY A 124 -10.55 -38.81 -7.27
CA GLY A 124 -9.89 -39.72 -8.20
C GLY A 124 -9.03 -40.77 -7.48
N ILE A 125 -8.17 -40.33 -6.56
CA ILE A 125 -7.32 -41.22 -5.74
C ILE A 125 -8.18 -42.16 -4.90
N GLN A 126 -9.24 -41.64 -4.25
CA GLN A 126 -10.17 -42.46 -3.47
C GLN A 126 -10.81 -43.54 -4.33
N GLN A 127 -11.31 -43.20 -5.53
CA GLN A 127 -11.90 -44.20 -6.44
C GLN A 127 -10.89 -45.27 -6.86
N VAL A 128 -9.63 -44.90 -7.13
CA VAL A 128 -8.57 -45.87 -7.47
C VAL A 128 -8.26 -46.77 -6.28
N LEU A 129 -8.15 -46.22 -5.07
CA LEU A 129 -7.88 -46.99 -3.85
C LEU A 129 -9.05 -47.91 -3.50
N ASP A 130 -10.29 -47.44 -3.63
CA ASP A 130 -11.49 -48.25 -3.42
C ASP A 130 -11.57 -49.40 -4.44
N ALA A 131 -11.25 -49.14 -5.71
CA ALA A 131 -11.18 -50.17 -6.74
C ALA A 131 -10.09 -51.20 -6.43
N LYS A 132 -8.90 -50.76 -5.98
CA LYS A 132 -7.82 -51.65 -5.53
C LYS A 132 -8.23 -52.49 -4.32
N ALA A 133 -8.85 -51.88 -3.31
CA ALA A 133 -9.32 -52.57 -2.12
C ALA A 133 -10.36 -53.64 -2.46
N LYS A 134 -11.31 -53.33 -3.35
CA LYS A 134 -12.27 -54.31 -3.88
C LYS A 134 -11.58 -55.42 -4.68
N GLY A 135 -10.57 -55.09 -5.49
CA GLY A 135 -9.75 -56.07 -6.20
C GLY A 135 -9.04 -57.03 -5.26
N TYR A 136 -8.41 -56.51 -4.20
CA TYR A 136 -7.76 -57.31 -3.16
C TYR A 136 -8.77 -58.17 -2.39
N GLN A 137 -9.94 -57.63 -2.05
CA GLN A 137 -11.02 -58.39 -1.42
C GLN A 137 -11.47 -59.56 -2.31
N ASN A 138 -11.60 -59.34 -3.63
CA ASN A 138 -11.95 -60.40 -4.57
C ASN A 138 -10.87 -61.48 -4.63
N LEU A 139 -9.57 -61.12 -4.68
CA LEU A 139 -8.47 -62.09 -4.65
C LEU A 139 -8.44 -62.93 -3.36
N VAL A 140 -8.68 -62.30 -2.21
CA VAL A 140 -8.80 -63.00 -0.91
C VAL A 140 -10.01 -63.94 -0.88
N THR A 141 -11.13 -63.52 -1.49
CA THR A 141 -12.33 -64.36 -1.57
C THR A 141 -12.12 -65.54 -2.55
N SER A 142 -11.42 -65.33 -3.66
CA SER A 142 -11.11 -66.36 -4.66
C SER A 142 -10.11 -67.41 -4.17
N THR A 143 -9.31 -67.10 -3.16
CA THR A 143 -8.39 -68.05 -2.50
C THR A 143 -9.06 -68.86 -1.38
N ALA A 144 -10.40 -68.92 -1.38
CA ALA A 144 -11.22 -69.64 -0.40
C ALA A 144 -10.99 -69.21 1.06
N GLY A 145 -10.44 -68.01 1.27
CA GLY A 145 -10.18 -67.45 2.60
C GLY A 145 -8.89 -67.91 3.26
N ASP A 146 -7.95 -68.56 2.55
CA ASP A 146 -6.61 -68.86 3.10
C ASP A 146 -5.73 -67.59 3.08
N PRO A 147 -5.44 -66.98 4.24
CA PRO A 147 -4.66 -65.74 4.31
C PRO A 147 -3.23 -65.90 3.80
N LYS A 148 -2.67 -67.12 3.86
CA LYS A 148 -1.28 -67.40 3.43
C LYS A 148 -1.16 -67.39 1.91
N ALA A 149 -2.11 -67.99 1.20
CA ALA A 149 -2.11 -67.98 -0.27
C ALA A 149 -2.34 -66.56 -0.83
N ALA A 150 -3.22 -65.79 -0.21
CA ALA A 150 -3.46 -64.39 -0.58
C ALA A 150 -2.23 -63.50 -0.34
N ALA A 151 -1.55 -63.67 0.81
CA ALA A 151 -0.31 -62.93 1.10
C ALA A 151 0.81 -63.24 0.10
N THR A 152 0.98 -64.52 -0.29
CA THR A 152 1.98 -64.91 -1.31
C THR A 152 1.67 -64.29 -2.66
N LEU A 153 0.40 -64.26 -3.08
CA LEU A 153 -0.01 -63.68 -4.36
C LEU A 153 0.17 -62.15 -4.38
N LEU A 154 -0.12 -61.46 -3.27
CA LEU A 154 0.16 -60.03 -3.10
C LEU A 154 1.67 -59.73 -3.09
N MET A 155 2.48 -60.60 -2.47
CA MET A 155 3.94 -60.46 -2.51
C MET A 155 4.48 -60.60 -3.94
N VAL A 156 3.99 -61.57 -4.73
CA VAL A 156 4.42 -61.74 -6.13
C VAL A 156 4.11 -60.49 -6.97
N GLU A 157 2.94 -59.86 -6.80
CA GLU A 157 2.61 -58.59 -7.47
C GLU A 157 3.56 -57.44 -7.05
N LYS A 158 3.91 -57.34 -5.77
CA LYS A 158 4.80 -56.27 -5.29
C LYS A 158 6.27 -56.50 -5.61
N ILE A 159 6.71 -57.76 -5.78
CA ILE A 159 8.07 -58.09 -6.22
C ILE A 159 8.38 -57.46 -7.58
N GLU A 160 7.44 -57.45 -8.53
CA GLU A 160 7.66 -56.80 -9.84
C GLU A 160 7.94 -55.30 -9.69
N SER A 161 7.13 -54.60 -8.89
CA SER A 161 7.30 -53.17 -8.62
C SER A 161 8.60 -52.85 -7.87
N MET A 162 9.00 -53.74 -6.95
CA MET A 162 10.23 -53.62 -6.18
C MET A 162 11.46 -53.85 -7.06
N VAL A 163 11.44 -54.87 -7.93
CA VAL A 163 12.50 -55.15 -8.89
C VAL A 163 12.64 -54.00 -9.88
N SER A 164 11.54 -53.43 -10.37
CA SER A 164 11.59 -52.27 -11.26
C SER A 164 12.21 -51.04 -10.57
N ALA A 165 11.79 -50.71 -9.36
CA ALA A 165 12.36 -49.61 -8.58
C ALA A 165 13.85 -49.86 -8.22
N GLN A 166 14.24 -51.10 -7.92
CA GLN A 166 15.63 -51.47 -7.68
C GLN A 166 16.49 -51.38 -8.95
N VAL A 167 15.96 -51.79 -10.11
CA VAL A 167 16.66 -51.64 -11.39
C VAL A 167 16.84 -50.17 -11.73
N GLU A 168 15.85 -49.32 -11.47
CA GLU A 168 15.94 -47.88 -11.65
C GLU A 168 16.95 -47.23 -10.69
N ALA A 169 16.97 -47.66 -9.42
CA ALA A 169 17.99 -47.25 -8.44
C ALA A 169 19.41 -47.70 -8.83
N ILE A 170 19.58 -48.93 -9.38
CA ILE A 170 20.85 -49.42 -9.91
C ILE A 170 21.27 -48.64 -11.16
N ARG A 171 20.31 -48.24 -12.01
CA ARG A 171 20.57 -47.39 -13.18
C ARG A 171 21.07 -46.00 -12.80
N ASN A 172 20.58 -45.48 -11.68
CA ASN A 172 20.99 -44.19 -11.11
C ASN A 172 22.26 -44.28 -10.25
N LEU A 173 22.68 -45.48 -9.84
CA LEU A 173 24.02 -45.76 -9.32
C LEU A 173 25.03 -45.71 -10.49
N LYS A 174 25.49 -44.50 -10.82
CA LYS A 174 26.76 -44.34 -11.50
C LYS A 174 27.84 -44.87 -10.56
N ILE A 175 28.42 -46.03 -10.86
CA ILE A 175 29.68 -46.45 -10.23
C ILE A 175 30.77 -45.54 -10.81
N ASP A 176 30.81 -44.30 -10.32
CA ASP A 176 31.88 -43.36 -10.62
C ASP A 176 33.13 -43.85 -9.89
N LYS A 177 33.94 -44.59 -10.64
CA LYS A 177 35.37 -44.81 -10.39
C LYS A 177 35.69 -45.34 -8.99
N ILE A 178 35.79 -46.67 -8.86
CA ILE A 178 36.50 -47.30 -7.74
C ILE A 178 37.95 -46.81 -7.79
N THR A 179 38.27 -45.80 -6.99
CA THR A 179 39.64 -45.40 -6.74
C THR A 179 40.09 -46.23 -5.55
N VAL A 180 40.70 -47.39 -5.83
CA VAL A 180 41.45 -48.11 -4.81
C VAL A 180 42.58 -47.18 -4.40
N TRP A 181 42.45 -46.54 -3.25
CA TRP A 181 43.60 -45.97 -2.57
C TRP A 181 44.42 -47.16 -2.07
N ASP A 182 45.43 -47.54 -2.86
CA ASP A 182 46.56 -48.31 -2.37
C ASP A 182 47.34 -47.41 -1.40
N GLY A 183 46.83 -47.32 -0.17
CA GLY A 183 47.51 -46.71 0.95
C GLY A 183 48.57 -47.68 1.45
N GLY A 184 49.76 -47.59 0.86
CA GLY A 184 51.04 -48.11 1.33
C GLY A 184 51.03 -49.19 2.42
N GLY A 185 51.38 -50.41 2.00
CA GLY A 185 52.23 -51.38 2.70
C GLY A 185 52.03 -51.58 4.22
N ASN A 186 51.44 -52.72 4.58
CA ASN A 186 51.79 -53.41 5.82
C ASN A 186 52.09 -54.89 5.52
N ASP A 187 53.03 -55.42 6.29
CA ASP A 187 53.92 -56.54 6.03
C ASP A 187 53.27 -57.93 6.16
N ASP A 188 52.21 -58.23 5.39
CA ASP A 188 51.71 -59.61 5.26
C ASP A 188 50.86 -59.83 3.99
N GLY A 189 51.54 -60.02 2.84
CA GLY A 189 51.12 -60.81 1.67
C GLY A 189 49.72 -60.69 1.03
N SER A 190 48.84 -59.79 1.46
CA SER A 190 47.43 -59.73 1.05
C SER A 190 47.09 -58.39 0.42
N SER A 191 46.63 -58.42 -0.84
CA SER A 191 46.29 -57.22 -1.61
C SER A 191 44.86 -56.74 -1.30
N ALA A 192 44.64 -55.42 -1.34
CA ALA A 192 43.34 -54.77 -1.12
C ALA A 192 42.16 -55.32 -1.95
N THR A 193 42.45 -56.01 -3.06
CA THR A 193 41.46 -56.72 -3.90
C THR A 193 40.90 -57.98 -3.24
N SER A 194 41.66 -58.66 -2.36
CA SER A 194 41.19 -59.84 -1.60
C SER A 194 40.33 -59.44 -0.40
N ASN A 195 40.62 -58.30 0.23
CA ASN A 195 39.77 -57.71 1.27
C ASN A 195 38.45 -57.13 0.75
N PHE A 196 38.37 -56.66 -0.50
CA PHE A 196 37.10 -56.22 -1.10
C PHE A 196 36.12 -57.38 -1.30
N VAL A 197 36.59 -58.51 -1.83
CA VAL A 197 35.76 -59.72 -2.01
C VAL A 197 35.35 -60.33 -0.67
N SER A 198 36.26 -60.35 0.32
CA SER A 198 35.93 -60.81 1.68
C SER A 198 34.93 -59.87 2.38
N SER A 199 35.04 -58.56 2.19
CA SER A 199 34.10 -57.57 2.74
C SER A 199 32.72 -57.63 2.08
N LEU A 200 32.60 -58.03 0.81
CA LEU A 200 31.31 -58.19 0.13
C LEU A 200 30.57 -59.47 0.56
N VAL A 201 31.33 -60.52 0.92
CA VAL A 201 30.79 -61.76 1.51
C VAL A 201 30.43 -61.56 2.99
N GLN A 202 31.11 -60.67 3.70
CA GLN A 202 30.78 -60.25 5.08
C GLN A 202 29.73 -59.12 5.18
N SER A 203 29.48 -58.36 4.11
CA SER A 203 28.52 -57.24 4.10
C SER A 203 27.13 -57.62 3.64
N LEU A 204 26.86 -58.90 3.37
CA LEU A 204 25.50 -59.40 3.41
C LEU A 204 25.16 -59.54 4.90
N PRO A 205 24.34 -58.63 5.48
CA PRO A 205 23.85 -58.83 6.84
C PRO A 205 23.13 -60.17 6.83
N PRO A 206 23.22 -60.99 7.89
CA PRO A 206 22.39 -62.19 7.98
C PRO A 206 20.95 -61.72 7.77
N ILE A 207 20.37 -62.04 6.61
CA ILE A 207 19.01 -61.60 6.23
C ILE A 207 18.01 -62.02 7.32
N HIS A 208 18.37 -63.08 8.05
CA HIS A 208 17.69 -63.63 9.21
C HIS A 208 17.60 -62.67 10.43
N ASP A 209 18.63 -61.85 10.72
CA ASP A 209 18.62 -60.96 11.90
C ASP A 209 17.80 -59.69 11.67
N VAL A 210 17.79 -59.19 10.43
CA VAL A 210 16.97 -58.02 10.06
C VAL A 210 15.49 -58.41 9.93
N ALA A 211 15.20 -59.63 9.47
CA ALA A 211 13.83 -60.15 9.41
C ALA A 211 13.20 -60.37 10.81
N LYS A 212 14.00 -60.85 11.78
CA LYS A 212 13.55 -61.04 13.17
C LYS A 212 13.29 -59.72 13.91
N MET A 213 14.12 -58.68 13.70
CA MET A 213 13.87 -57.34 14.26
C MET A 213 12.65 -56.63 13.63
N ALA A 214 12.27 -57.00 12.40
CA ALA A 214 11.07 -56.50 11.72
C ALA A 214 9.80 -57.33 11.97
N GLY A 215 9.89 -58.40 12.79
CA GLY A 215 8.75 -59.21 13.21
C GLY A 215 8.21 -60.17 12.15
N VAL A 216 9.03 -60.59 11.19
CA VAL A 216 8.63 -61.51 10.10
C VAL A 216 9.40 -62.83 10.22
N ASP A 217 8.70 -63.91 10.56
CA ASP A 217 9.25 -65.27 10.53
C ASP A 217 9.31 -65.78 9.09
N LEU A 218 10.52 -66.06 8.61
CA LEU A 218 10.78 -66.68 7.31
C LEU A 218 10.78 -68.22 7.45
N PRO A 219 10.18 -68.95 6.49
CA PRO A 219 10.06 -70.42 6.55
C PRO A 219 11.41 -71.15 6.40
N ASP A 220 11.53 -72.31 7.08
CA ASP A 220 12.75 -73.07 7.39
C ASP A 220 13.63 -73.56 6.20
N TYR A 221 13.25 -73.30 4.95
CA TYR A 221 14.02 -73.75 3.78
C TYR A 221 15.17 -72.79 3.37
N LEU A 222 15.37 -71.69 4.09
CA LEU A 222 16.47 -70.74 3.84
C LEU A 222 17.70 -70.93 4.76
N GLY A 223 17.73 -72.02 5.52
CA GLY A 223 18.90 -72.48 6.26
C GLY A 223 18.89 -72.02 7.72
N SER A 224 18.83 -72.99 8.64
CA SER A 224 19.09 -72.78 10.06
C SER A 224 20.59 -72.96 10.34
N LEU A 225 21.18 -72.05 11.11
CA LEU A 225 22.49 -72.30 11.71
C LEU A 225 22.27 -73.28 12.86
N SER A 226 22.97 -74.42 12.85
CA SER A 226 23.12 -75.24 14.06
C SER A 226 23.86 -74.39 15.10
N GLU A 227 23.25 -74.16 16.25
CA GLU A 227 23.94 -73.62 17.42
C GLU A 227 25.18 -74.47 17.73
N GLY A 228 26.31 -73.78 17.89
CA GLY A 228 27.57 -74.38 18.28
C GLY A 228 27.45 -75.01 19.66
N ASP A 229 27.96 -76.24 19.74
CA ASP A 229 28.18 -77.04 20.94
C ASP A 229 29.18 -76.31 21.86
N ASP A 230 28.70 -75.83 23.00
CA ASP A 230 29.53 -75.35 24.12
C ASP A 230 30.21 -76.57 24.76
N GLY A 231 31.48 -76.81 24.39
CA GLY A 231 32.32 -77.84 25.00
C GLY A 231 32.90 -77.43 26.35
N GLU A 232 32.91 -78.40 27.28
CA GLU A 232 33.69 -78.43 28.53
C GLU A 232 35.17 -78.06 28.38
#